data_AF-A0A7S4R7Z1-F1
#
_entry.id   AF-A0A7S4R7Z1-F1
#
_cell.length_a   1.000
_cell.length_b   1.000
_cell.length_c   1.000
_cell.angle_alpha   90.00
_cell.angle_beta   90.00
_cell.angle_gamma   90.00
#
_symmetry.space_group_name_H-M   'P 1'
#
loop_
_entity.id
_entity.type
_entity.pdbx_description
1 polymer ?
#
loop_
_entity_poly.entity_id
_entity_poly.type
_entity_poly.pdbx_seq_one_letter_code
_entity_poly.pdbx_strand_id
1 'polypeptide(L)'
;MAALASAAFLLLLQAPAAVRVDTLLGEESTGDCGPEVAAPPSGEPLREYFDSARVRYGILKSADGDGDGPVDPATCTKRDVCLLMRQLDMDFYARARKGLLTDSDYDVPPTLSWHEAGRCEDMSRGYREAPVTDADKCREEATKQGAKDELKVVSKSTLPSGCSVEKHAGKTVAYMNKQQTDATAGTSYGKGGLLQKVMQLCTMDRSLSEGAAAYYSPYKLKPSMEGREAASTSCSFGMMAYLSQLRETMSPCAKILTYRPDPRFPSASDALEAAGRLETQGEDAAAAAVRQYVETVRQKSVLMDTIANRWCPDTWARAKATAGASCKAPRVMAWTEEGKRLAELRAEQGGGDKGGGRKGGRQPADGLGFGGPGNAELLSGLDALLAGEDALAAGLRESGGRNDGGSDSRGRPVKVALNDASCEALGDETLASRLRGGPDAPPSYFRN
;
A
#
# COMPACT_ATOMS: atom_id res chain seq x y z
N MET A 1 83.21 -26.45 11.97
CA MET A 1 83.76 -25.45 12.92
C MET A 1 83.58 -24.10 12.24
N ALA A 2 82.49 -23.38 12.53
CA ALA A 2 82.39 -22.35 13.60
C ALA A 2 83.33 -21.17 13.31
N ALA A 3 82.95 -19.88 13.27
CA ALA A 3 81.84 -19.12 13.87
C ALA A 3 81.63 -17.84 13.01
N LEU A 4 80.39 -17.47 12.64
CA LEU A 4 79.54 -16.46 13.30
C LEU A 4 80.19 -15.09 13.51
N ALA A 5 79.90 -14.16 12.59
CA ALA A 5 80.07 -12.72 12.76
C ALA A 5 78.69 -12.03 12.66
N SER A 6 78.39 -11.22 13.67
CA SER A 6 77.19 -10.44 13.87
C SER A 6 76.92 -9.42 12.77
N ALA A 7 75.66 -9.28 12.37
CA ALA A 7 75.11 -8.03 11.85
C ALA A 7 73.68 -7.85 12.38
N ALA A 8 73.47 -6.73 13.04
CA ALA A 8 72.24 -6.30 13.67
C ALA A 8 71.13 -6.07 12.62
N PHE A 9 69.94 -6.61 12.87
CA PHE A 9 68.73 -6.23 12.16
C PHE A 9 67.75 -5.59 13.15
N LEU A 10 67.57 -4.28 13.02
CA LEU A 10 66.52 -3.51 13.66
C LEU A 10 65.16 -3.98 13.11
N LEU A 11 64.42 -4.75 13.92
CA LEU A 11 63.00 -5.02 13.69
C LEU A 11 62.19 -3.90 14.33
N LEU A 12 61.81 -2.93 13.51
CA LEU A 12 60.70 -2.01 13.77
C LEU A 12 59.41 -2.84 13.83
N LEU A 13 58.93 -3.09 15.05
CA LEU A 13 57.55 -3.53 15.32
C LEU A 13 56.60 -2.38 14.95
N GLN A 14 56.12 -2.37 13.70
CA GLN A 14 54.88 -1.67 13.37
C GLN A 14 53.72 -2.45 13.99
N ALA A 15 53.12 -1.88 15.03
CA ALA A 15 51.82 -2.32 15.53
C ALA A 15 50.79 -2.21 14.39
N PRO A 16 49.94 -3.22 14.15
CA PRO A 16 48.82 -3.06 13.25
C PRO A 16 47.92 -1.96 13.81
N ALA A 17 47.62 -0.96 12.98
CA ALA A 17 46.60 0.03 13.26
C ALA A 17 45.34 -0.70 13.70
N ALA A 18 44.95 -0.50 14.96
CA ALA A 18 43.66 -0.93 15.46
C ALA A 18 42.61 -0.23 14.60
N VAL A 19 42.05 -0.98 13.65
CA VAL A 19 40.80 -0.63 13.00
C VAL A 19 39.81 -0.52 14.15
N ARG A 20 39.43 0.73 14.48
CA ARG A 20 38.22 1.00 15.25
C ARG A 20 37.07 0.50 14.38
N VAL A 21 36.74 -0.76 14.55
CA VAL A 21 35.39 -1.24 14.35
C VAL A 21 34.62 -0.50 15.44
N ASP A 22 33.93 0.57 15.05
CA ASP A 22 32.87 1.14 15.87
C ASP A 22 31.80 0.05 15.94
N THR A 23 31.98 -0.84 16.90
CA THR A 23 30.99 -1.79 17.35
C THR A 23 29.87 -0.93 17.94
N LEU A 24 28.90 -0.57 17.11
CA LEU A 24 27.59 -0.07 17.51
C LEU A 24 26.87 -1.21 18.25
N LEU A 25 27.32 -1.47 19.48
CA LEU A 25 26.62 -2.30 20.45
C LEU A 25 25.57 -1.42 21.12
N GLY A 26 24.34 -1.60 20.68
CA GLY A 26 23.17 -1.69 21.55
C GLY A 26 22.73 -0.40 22.25
N GLU A 27 21.91 0.40 21.57
CA GLU A 27 20.58 0.56 22.13
C GLU A 27 19.79 -0.68 21.70
N GLU A 28 19.27 -1.45 22.65
CA GLU A 28 18.11 -2.32 22.38
C GLU A 28 17.03 -1.40 21.83
N SER A 29 16.97 -1.25 20.51
CA SER A 29 15.84 -0.59 19.88
C SER A 29 14.65 -1.43 20.30
N THR A 30 13.80 -0.85 21.14
CA THR A 30 12.38 -1.22 21.26
C THR A 30 11.96 -1.76 19.90
N GLY A 31 11.48 -3.01 19.81
CA GLY A 31 11.29 -3.76 18.55
C GLY A 31 10.28 -3.17 17.55
N ASP A 32 10.11 -1.86 17.58
CA ASP A 32 9.40 -0.99 16.68
C ASP A 32 10.22 -0.77 15.39
N CYS A 33 9.53 -0.61 14.26
CA CYS A 33 10.17 -0.40 12.97
C CYS A 33 10.89 0.95 12.90
N GLY A 34 12.00 1.04 12.18
CA GLY A 34 12.65 2.29 11.77
C GLY A 34 12.06 2.89 10.49
N PRO A 35 12.59 4.03 10.01
CA PRO A 35 12.11 4.71 8.79
C PRO A 35 12.26 3.87 7.50
N GLU A 36 13.19 2.92 7.49
CA GLU A 36 13.50 2.04 6.36
C GLU A 36 12.33 1.11 5.96
N VAL A 37 11.32 0.93 6.81
CA VAL A 37 10.11 0.18 6.42
C VAL A 37 9.09 1.01 5.66
N ALA A 38 9.24 2.34 5.68
CA ALA A 38 8.31 3.28 5.09
C ALA A 38 8.83 3.89 3.78
N ALA A 39 10.15 3.93 3.60
CA ALA A 39 10.78 4.45 2.38
C ALA A 39 12.13 3.77 2.12
N PRO A 40 12.60 3.77 0.85
CA PRO A 40 13.96 3.37 0.52
C PRO A 40 14.99 4.20 1.30
N PRO A 41 16.08 3.59 1.80
CA PRO A 41 17.05 4.26 2.66
C PRO A 41 17.84 5.39 1.96
N SER A 42 17.93 5.35 0.63
CA SER A 42 18.74 6.27 -0.19
C SER A 42 17.92 7.40 -0.85
N GLY A 43 16.59 7.42 -0.64
CA GLY A 43 15.69 8.36 -1.33
C GLY A 43 15.50 8.07 -2.82
N GLU A 44 16.00 6.93 -3.31
CA GLU A 44 15.81 6.48 -4.69
C GLU A 44 14.33 6.25 -5.03
N PRO A 45 13.94 6.36 -6.31
CA PRO A 45 12.59 6.05 -6.76
C PRO A 45 12.17 4.63 -6.34
N LEU A 46 10.93 4.51 -5.83
CA LEU A 46 10.43 3.25 -5.27
C LEU A 46 10.54 2.08 -6.24
N ARG A 47 10.24 2.31 -7.52
CA ARG A 47 10.36 1.30 -8.57
C ARG A 47 11.80 0.80 -8.71
N GLU A 48 12.75 1.73 -8.84
CA GLU A 48 14.18 1.43 -9.02
C GLU A 48 14.74 0.65 -7.83
N TYR A 49 14.33 1.01 -6.60
CA TYR A 49 14.72 0.28 -5.39
C TYR A 49 14.37 -1.21 -5.46
N PHE A 50 13.10 -1.51 -5.74
CA PHE A 50 12.61 -2.88 -5.75
C PHE A 50 13.04 -3.65 -7.00
N ASP A 51 13.14 -3.00 -8.16
CA ASP A 51 13.61 -3.64 -9.39
C ASP A 51 15.11 -3.96 -9.30
N SER A 52 15.92 -3.09 -8.67
CA SER A 52 17.31 -3.40 -8.34
C SER A 52 17.43 -4.58 -7.37
N ALA A 53 16.54 -4.67 -6.37
CA ALA A 53 16.46 -5.84 -5.50
C ALA A 53 16.13 -7.11 -6.29
N ARG A 54 15.17 -7.06 -7.23
CA ARG A 54 14.83 -8.19 -8.10
C ARG A 54 16.00 -8.65 -8.97
N VAL A 55 16.78 -7.72 -9.52
CA VAL A 55 18.01 -8.05 -10.26
C VAL A 55 19.02 -8.74 -9.35
N ARG A 56 19.25 -8.22 -8.14
CA ARG A 56 20.17 -8.83 -7.15
C ARG A 56 19.78 -10.26 -6.80
N TYR A 57 18.49 -10.56 -6.74
CA TYR A 57 17.97 -11.91 -6.47
C TYR A 57 17.85 -12.80 -7.71
N GLY A 58 18.26 -12.34 -8.90
CA GLY A 58 18.16 -13.10 -10.14
C GLY A 58 16.72 -13.30 -10.65
N ILE A 59 15.76 -12.52 -10.13
CA ILE A 59 14.37 -12.52 -10.59
C ILE A 59 14.27 -11.80 -11.94
N LEU A 60 15.00 -10.71 -12.10
CA LEU A 60 15.11 -9.94 -13.34
C LEU A 60 16.52 -10.02 -13.91
N LYS A 61 16.62 -9.97 -15.25
CA LYS A 61 17.90 -9.87 -15.97
C LYS A 61 18.47 -8.45 -15.94
N SER A 62 17.60 -7.44 -16.00
CA SER A 62 17.93 -6.01 -15.93
C SER A 62 16.76 -5.22 -15.34
N ALA A 63 17.03 -3.99 -14.87
CA ALA A 63 16.00 -3.08 -14.37
C ALA A 63 15.27 -2.31 -15.48
N ASP A 64 15.86 -2.24 -16.69
CA ASP A 64 15.40 -1.39 -17.80
C ASP A 64 14.61 -2.13 -18.90
N GLY A 65 14.04 -3.29 -18.58
CA GLY A 65 13.28 -4.07 -19.56
C GLY A 65 11.89 -3.48 -19.85
N ASP A 66 11.51 -3.38 -21.12
CA ASP A 66 10.11 -3.25 -21.52
C ASP A 66 9.49 -4.64 -21.47
N GLY A 67 8.86 -4.98 -20.34
CA GLY A 67 8.30 -6.30 -20.07
C GLY A 67 7.05 -6.64 -20.88
N ASP A 68 7.04 -6.35 -22.17
CA ASP A 68 5.94 -6.71 -23.07
C ASP A 68 6.12 -8.14 -23.57
N GLY A 69 5.09 -8.96 -23.33
CA GLY A 69 5.04 -10.39 -23.67
C GLY A 69 4.77 -11.32 -22.49
N PRO A 70 4.56 -12.62 -22.76
CA PRO A 70 4.36 -13.64 -21.72
C PRO A 70 5.57 -13.78 -20.80
N VAL A 71 5.31 -13.79 -19.51
CA VAL A 71 6.33 -13.94 -18.46
C VAL A 71 6.71 -15.41 -18.28
N ASP A 72 8.01 -15.71 -18.18
CA ASP A 72 8.49 -17.02 -17.78
C ASP A 72 8.12 -17.31 -16.32
N PRO A 73 7.29 -18.33 -16.01
CA PRO A 73 6.89 -18.65 -14.64
C PRO A 73 8.05 -19.09 -13.74
N ALA A 74 9.23 -19.40 -14.28
CA ALA A 74 10.42 -19.65 -13.46
C ALA A 74 10.93 -18.38 -12.77
N THR A 75 10.65 -17.20 -13.34
CA THR A 75 11.08 -15.90 -12.80
C THR A 75 10.12 -15.35 -11.74
N CYS A 76 8.87 -15.82 -11.69
CA CYS A 76 7.96 -15.49 -10.60
C CYS A 76 8.24 -16.38 -9.38
N THR A 77 8.71 -15.78 -8.29
CA THR A 77 9.15 -16.49 -7.09
C THR A 77 8.42 -16.04 -5.83
N LYS A 78 8.46 -16.87 -4.79
CA LYS A 78 8.01 -16.49 -3.44
C LYS A 78 8.70 -15.21 -2.93
N ARG A 79 10.00 -15.05 -3.22
CA ARG A 79 10.74 -13.84 -2.85
C ARG A 79 10.23 -12.61 -3.57
N ASP A 80 9.89 -12.71 -4.87
CA ASP A 80 9.28 -11.60 -5.62
C ASP A 80 7.95 -11.15 -4.99
N VAL A 81 7.15 -12.09 -4.50
CA VAL A 81 5.89 -11.76 -3.79
C VAL A 81 6.15 -11.03 -2.47
N CYS A 82 7.17 -11.42 -1.69
CA CYS A 82 7.57 -10.65 -0.51
C CYS A 82 7.99 -9.20 -0.87
N LEU A 83 8.73 -9.02 -1.96
CA LEU A 83 9.12 -7.70 -2.45
C LEU A 83 7.89 -6.88 -2.88
N LEU A 84 6.91 -7.50 -3.55
CA LEU A 84 5.65 -6.84 -3.89
C LEU A 84 4.85 -6.40 -2.67
N MET A 85 4.76 -7.24 -1.64
CA MET A 85 4.08 -6.89 -0.38
C MET A 85 4.71 -5.64 0.26
N ARG A 86 6.05 -5.58 0.30
CA ARG A 86 6.79 -4.42 0.79
C ARG A 86 6.65 -3.20 -0.10
N GLN A 87 6.67 -3.39 -1.41
CA GLN A 87 6.51 -2.32 -2.38
C GLN A 87 5.13 -1.66 -2.27
N LEU A 88 4.07 -2.46 -2.08
CA LEU A 88 2.72 -1.97 -1.80
C LEU A 88 2.65 -1.16 -0.50
N ASP A 89 3.33 -1.63 0.54
CA ASP A 89 3.37 -0.94 1.84
C ASP A 89 4.04 0.43 1.74
N MET A 90 5.20 0.50 1.09
CA MET A 90 5.93 1.75 0.87
C MET A 90 5.24 2.69 -0.13
N ASP A 91 4.60 2.14 -1.17
CA ASP A 91 3.78 2.92 -2.11
C ASP A 91 2.59 3.57 -1.38
N PHE A 92 1.86 2.79 -0.57
CA PHE A 92 0.79 3.33 0.27
C PHE A 92 1.31 4.46 1.15
N TYR A 93 2.43 4.25 1.85
CA TYR A 93 3.03 5.27 2.70
C TYR A 93 3.34 6.55 1.90
N ALA A 94 4.03 6.43 0.77
CA ALA A 94 4.40 7.56 -0.06
C ALA A 94 3.17 8.32 -0.57
N ARG A 95 2.10 7.62 -0.99
CA ARG A 95 0.84 8.24 -1.42
C ARG A 95 0.09 8.88 -0.26
N ALA A 96 0.04 8.21 0.88
CA ALA A 96 -0.59 8.70 2.11
C ALA A 96 0.02 10.02 2.56
N ARG A 97 1.35 10.14 2.52
CA ARG A 97 2.05 11.38 2.89
C ARG A 97 1.77 12.54 1.92
N LYS A 98 1.53 12.22 0.65
CA LYS A 98 1.24 13.21 -0.41
C LYS A 98 -0.25 13.53 -0.56
N GLY A 99 -1.13 12.91 0.24
CA GLY A 99 -2.58 13.10 0.12
C GLY A 99 -3.18 12.46 -1.15
N LEU A 100 -2.50 11.48 -1.74
CA LEU A 100 -2.86 10.81 -3.00
C LEU A 100 -3.70 9.55 -2.79
N LEU A 101 -4.20 9.31 -1.59
CA LEU A 101 -5.08 8.16 -1.32
C LEU A 101 -6.46 8.39 -1.97
N THR A 102 -6.91 7.40 -2.74
CA THR A 102 -8.19 7.41 -3.44
C THR A 102 -9.27 6.71 -2.62
N ASP A 103 -10.51 6.82 -3.06
CA ASP A 103 -11.67 6.21 -2.39
C ASP A 103 -11.58 4.68 -2.37
N SER A 104 -10.84 4.08 -3.33
CA SER A 104 -10.55 2.64 -3.34
C SER A 104 -9.50 2.21 -2.31
N ASP A 105 -8.70 3.15 -1.77
CA ASP A 105 -7.77 2.88 -0.67
C ASP A 105 -8.47 2.88 0.71
N TYR A 106 -9.76 3.23 0.78
CA TYR A 106 -10.55 3.30 2.03
C TYR A 106 -11.84 2.47 1.93
N ASP A 107 -12.28 1.87 3.05
CA ASP A 107 -13.52 1.07 3.10
C ASP A 107 -14.80 1.92 2.97
N VAL A 108 -14.69 3.25 3.06
CA VAL A 108 -15.80 4.20 2.98
C VAL A 108 -15.41 5.36 2.08
N PRO A 109 -16.25 5.76 1.10
CA PRO A 109 -15.96 6.89 0.26
C PRO A 109 -15.79 8.18 1.09
N PRO A 110 -14.99 9.14 0.62
CA PRO A 110 -14.83 10.46 1.21
C PRO A 110 -16.19 11.10 1.40
N THR A 111 -16.59 11.28 2.65
CA THR A 111 -17.80 12.04 2.94
C THR A 111 -17.40 13.40 3.47
N LEU A 112 -17.97 14.43 2.85
CA LEU A 112 -18.16 15.70 3.53
C LEU A 112 -19.25 15.49 4.56
N SER A 113 -18.99 15.87 5.80
CA SER A 113 -19.89 15.62 6.91
C SER A 113 -19.96 16.85 7.81
N TRP A 114 -21.19 17.21 8.18
CA TRP A 114 -21.44 18.21 9.18
C TRP A 114 -21.48 17.53 10.54
N HIS A 115 -20.58 17.92 11.43
CA HIS A 115 -20.56 17.44 12.81
C HIS A 115 -21.16 18.48 13.73
N GLU A 116 -22.07 18.00 14.57
CA GLU A 116 -22.84 18.83 15.50
C GLU A 116 -22.23 18.87 16.90
N ALA A 117 -21.18 18.08 17.15
CA ALA A 117 -20.48 17.96 18.41
C ALA A 117 -19.01 17.58 18.18
N GLY A 118 -18.12 18.07 19.05
CA GLY A 118 -16.68 17.74 19.01
C GLY A 118 -15.94 18.44 17.87
N ARG A 119 -14.75 17.95 17.51
CA ARG A 119 -13.97 18.42 16.35
C ARG A 119 -13.83 17.30 15.34
N CYS A 120 -13.52 17.67 14.09
CA CYS A 120 -13.21 16.69 13.04
C CYS A 120 -12.17 15.64 13.49
N GLU A 121 -11.14 16.07 14.23
CA GLU A 121 -10.05 15.21 14.68
C GLU A 121 -10.47 14.20 15.77
N ASP A 122 -11.55 14.49 16.50
CA ASP A 122 -12.04 13.66 17.60
C ASP A 122 -13.00 12.55 17.10
N MET A 123 -13.37 12.55 15.81
CA MET A 123 -14.35 11.62 15.25
C MET A 123 -13.78 10.22 15.08
N SER A 124 -14.47 9.19 15.59
CA SER A 124 -13.99 7.81 15.65
C SER A 124 -14.39 6.93 14.45
N ARG A 125 -14.68 7.51 13.27
CA ARG A 125 -15.29 6.79 12.13
C ARG A 125 -14.31 5.96 11.30
N GLY A 126 -13.34 5.26 11.89
CA GLY A 126 -12.42 4.37 11.15
C GLY A 126 -11.45 5.07 10.17
N TYR A 127 -11.65 6.34 9.86
CA TYR A 127 -10.78 7.25 9.11
C TYR A 127 -10.64 8.57 9.86
N ARG A 128 -9.57 9.33 9.57
CA ARG A 128 -9.34 10.66 10.15
C ARG A 128 -10.10 11.71 9.35
N GLU A 129 -10.67 12.68 10.05
CA GLU A 129 -11.30 13.83 9.42
C GLU A 129 -10.55 15.12 9.79
N ALA A 130 -10.51 16.06 8.85
CA ALA A 130 -9.93 17.37 9.00
C ALA A 130 -10.97 18.45 8.68
N PRO A 131 -10.86 19.64 9.30
CA PRO A 131 -11.73 20.76 8.99
C PRO A 131 -11.56 21.22 7.55
N VAL A 132 -12.66 21.56 6.88
CA VAL A 132 -12.60 22.14 5.53
C VAL A 132 -12.08 23.58 5.63
N THR A 133 -10.93 23.86 5.00
CA THR A 133 -10.30 25.20 4.96
C THR A 133 -10.47 25.92 3.62
N ASP A 134 -11.07 25.24 2.63
CA ASP A 134 -11.37 25.77 1.30
C ASP A 134 -12.64 26.64 1.35
N ALA A 135 -12.51 27.93 1.01
CA ALA A 135 -13.60 28.91 1.14
C ALA A 135 -14.75 28.66 0.15
N ASP A 136 -14.43 28.23 -1.08
CA ASP A 136 -15.45 27.99 -2.10
C ASP A 136 -16.26 26.75 -1.75
N LYS A 137 -15.56 25.69 -1.31
CA LYS A 137 -16.19 24.46 -0.82
C LYS A 137 -17.05 24.71 0.42
N CYS A 138 -16.57 25.55 1.34
CA CYS A 138 -17.34 25.93 2.52
C CYS A 138 -18.61 26.69 2.16
N ARG A 139 -18.53 27.63 1.21
CA ARG A 139 -19.68 28.40 0.73
C ARG A 139 -20.75 27.49 0.13
N GLU A 140 -20.35 26.59 -0.77
CA GLU A 140 -21.25 25.64 -1.43
C GLU A 140 -22.02 24.78 -0.40
N GLU A 141 -21.30 24.18 0.54
CA GLU A 141 -21.89 23.30 1.56
C GLU A 141 -22.71 24.07 2.60
N ALA A 142 -22.29 25.29 2.96
CA ALA A 142 -23.04 26.12 3.90
C ALA A 142 -24.37 26.60 3.31
N THR A 143 -24.44 26.89 2.01
CA THR A 143 -25.70 27.21 1.32
C THR A 143 -26.68 26.03 1.38
N LYS A 144 -26.19 24.79 1.21
CA LYS A 144 -27.01 23.57 1.39
C LYS A 144 -27.54 23.44 2.83
N GLN A 145 -26.81 23.97 3.82
CA GLN A 145 -27.25 24.05 5.23
C GLN A 145 -28.15 25.25 5.56
N GLY A 146 -28.52 26.05 4.56
CA GLY A 146 -29.44 27.18 4.70
C GLY A 146 -28.75 28.52 5.04
N ALA A 147 -27.42 28.62 4.92
CA ALA A 147 -26.73 29.91 5.01
C ALA A 147 -27.05 30.75 3.75
N LYS A 148 -27.77 31.85 3.95
CA LYS A 148 -28.16 32.79 2.89
C LYS A 148 -27.23 34.00 2.80
N ASP A 149 -26.50 34.28 3.88
CA ASP A 149 -25.56 35.38 3.95
C ASP A 149 -24.19 35.00 3.34
N GLU A 150 -23.39 36.00 3.00
CA GLU A 150 -22.03 35.79 2.54
C GLU A 150 -21.16 35.08 3.60
N LEU A 151 -20.30 34.16 3.15
CA LEU A 151 -19.33 33.46 3.98
C LEU A 151 -18.41 34.45 4.72
N LYS A 152 -18.45 34.44 6.05
CA LYS A 152 -17.63 35.34 6.88
C LYS A 152 -16.27 34.72 7.16
N VAL A 153 -15.22 35.29 6.58
CA VAL A 153 -13.84 34.92 6.89
C VAL A 153 -13.42 35.59 8.19
N VAL A 154 -13.05 34.80 9.19
CA VAL A 154 -12.77 35.28 10.56
C VAL A 154 -11.52 34.63 11.15
N SER A 155 -11.05 35.17 12.26
CA SER A 155 -9.99 34.60 13.11
C SER A 155 -10.46 34.72 14.56
N LYS A 156 -11.19 33.71 15.05
CA LYS A 156 -11.82 33.74 16.38
C LYS A 156 -11.48 32.46 17.16
N SER A 157 -11.03 32.60 18.40
CA SER A 157 -10.74 31.48 19.30
C SER A 157 -11.98 30.69 19.74
N THR A 158 -13.17 31.29 19.61
CA THR A 158 -14.45 30.70 20.06
C THR A 158 -15.16 29.88 19.00
N LEU A 159 -14.67 29.84 17.77
CA LEU A 159 -15.24 29.08 16.67
C LEU A 159 -14.29 27.93 16.30
N PRO A 160 -14.81 26.77 15.91
CA PRO A 160 -13.97 25.67 15.44
C PRO A 160 -13.08 26.10 14.27
N SER A 161 -11.95 25.42 14.11
CA SER A 161 -11.02 25.61 12.99
C SER A 161 -11.73 25.35 11.65
N GLY A 162 -11.47 26.17 10.63
CA GLY A 162 -12.01 25.99 9.28
C GLY A 162 -13.49 26.36 9.13
N CYS A 163 -14.20 25.63 8.28
CA CYS A 163 -15.58 25.90 7.91
C CYS A 163 -16.55 25.49 9.03
N SER A 164 -17.39 26.43 9.46
CA SER A 164 -18.45 26.18 10.43
C SER A 164 -19.71 26.96 10.08
N VAL A 165 -20.85 26.45 10.56
CA VAL A 165 -22.15 27.10 10.43
C VAL A 165 -22.75 27.26 11.81
N GLU A 166 -23.16 28.48 12.11
CA GLU A 166 -23.85 28.84 13.33
C GLU A 166 -25.34 29.06 13.02
N LYS A 167 -26.20 28.32 13.72
CA LYS A 167 -27.65 28.48 13.67
C LYS A 167 -28.12 29.15 14.95
N HIS A 168 -28.71 30.33 14.82
CA HIS A 168 -29.26 31.12 15.93
C HIS A 168 -30.56 31.82 15.51
N ALA A 169 -31.64 31.63 16.27
CA ALA A 169 -32.94 32.31 16.08
C ALA A 169 -33.48 32.27 14.62
N GLY A 170 -33.39 31.12 13.96
CA GLY A 170 -33.85 30.93 12.57
C GLY A 170 -32.91 31.50 11.50
N LYS A 171 -31.78 32.10 11.91
CA LYS A 171 -30.73 32.58 11.01
C LYS A 171 -29.55 31.60 11.02
N THR A 172 -29.03 31.33 9.82
CA THR A 172 -27.86 30.49 9.60
C THR A 172 -26.74 31.34 9.03
N VAL A 173 -25.60 31.41 9.73
CA VAL A 173 -24.43 32.18 9.30
C VAL A 173 -23.26 31.23 9.10
N ALA A 174 -22.61 31.34 7.94
CA ALA A 174 -21.42 30.56 7.60
C ALA A 174 -20.15 31.32 7.97
N TYR A 175 -19.18 30.62 8.56
CA TYR A 175 -17.87 31.15 8.89
C TYR A 175 -16.76 30.30 8.30
N MET A 176 -15.69 30.96 7.88
CA MET A 176 -14.40 30.35 7.60
C MET A 176 -13.40 30.87 8.62
N ASN A 177 -13.12 30.07 9.65
CA ASN A 177 -12.15 30.44 10.68
C ASN A 177 -10.74 30.06 10.23
N LYS A 178 -9.89 31.06 9.98
CA LYS A 178 -8.50 30.87 9.59
C LYS A 178 -7.58 30.54 10.76
N GLN A 179 -8.05 30.73 11.99
CA GLN A 179 -7.32 30.40 13.20
C GLN A 179 -7.45 28.91 13.51
N GLN A 180 -6.35 28.27 13.87
CA GLN A 180 -6.40 26.94 14.48
C GLN A 180 -6.76 27.09 15.96
N THR A 181 -7.83 26.40 16.38
CA THR A 181 -8.42 26.53 17.71
C THR A 181 -8.86 25.17 18.24
N ASP A 182 -8.90 25.04 19.56
CA ASP A 182 -9.46 23.87 20.25
C ASP A 182 -10.99 23.93 20.44
N ALA A 183 -11.65 24.99 19.94
CA ALA A 183 -13.09 25.15 20.03
C ALA A 183 -13.83 24.02 19.29
N THR A 184 -14.86 23.48 19.94
CA THR A 184 -15.62 22.32 19.44
C THR A 184 -16.93 22.76 18.80
N ALA A 185 -17.41 22.02 17.80
CA ALA A 185 -18.81 22.05 17.43
C ALA A 185 -19.66 21.61 18.62
N GLY A 186 -20.90 22.11 18.69
CA GLY A 186 -21.75 21.87 19.84
C GLY A 186 -22.99 22.74 19.87
N THR A 187 -23.84 22.43 20.84
CA THR A 187 -25.04 23.22 21.13
C THR A 187 -24.84 23.96 22.45
N SER A 188 -25.14 25.25 22.46
CA SER A 188 -25.06 26.11 23.63
C SER A 188 -26.30 27.00 23.75
N TYR A 189 -26.48 27.65 24.89
CA TYR A 189 -27.58 28.59 25.12
C TYR A 189 -27.01 30.01 25.24
N GLY A 190 -27.49 30.91 24.38
CA GLY A 190 -27.11 32.32 24.40
C GLY A 190 -27.79 33.10 25.53
N LYS A 191 -27.38 34.36 25.72
CA LYS A 191 -28.07 35.30 26.62
C LYS A 191 -29.53 35.45 26.16
N GLY A 192 -30.47 35.05 27.02
CA GLY A 192 -31.91 35.02 26.71
C GLY A 192 -32.49 33.61 26.47
N GLY A 193 -31.72 32.53 26.66
CA GLY A 193 -32.22 31.15 26.60
C GLY A 193 -32.43 30.62 25.18
N LEU A 194 -32.01 31.36 24.15
CA LEU A 194 -32.09 30.93 22.77
C LEU A 194 -30.98 29.91 22.46
N LEU A 195 -31.36 28.84 21.76
CA LEU A 195 -30.46 27.78 21.33
C LEU A 195 -29.51 28.29 20.23
N GLN A 196 -28.22 28.12 20.44
CA GLN A 196 -27.16 28.39 19.47
C GLN A 196 -26.47 27.07 19.12
N LYS A 197 -26.54 26.68 17.85
CA LYS A 197 -25.92 25.44 17.36
C LYS A 197 -24.78 25.77 16.41
N VAL A 198 -23.58 25.33 16.75
CA VAL A 198 -22.39 25.43 15.90
C VAL A 198 -22.10 24.04 15.33
N MET A 199 -22.10 23.94 14.01
CA MET A 199 -21.72 22.73 13.30
C MET A 199 -20.41 22.99 12.56
N GLN A 200 -19.51 22.01 12.55
CA GLN A 200 -18.25 22.07 11.82
C GLN A 200 -18.35 21.19 10.57
N LEU A 201 -17.89 21.71 9.44
CA LEU A 201 -17.78 20.93 8.21
C LEU A 201 -16.42 20.23 8.18
N CYS A 202 -16.47 18.92 8.16
CA CYS A 202 -15.31 18.07 8.11
C CYS A 202 -15.24 17.34 6.75
N THR A 203 -14.02 17.03 6.35
CA THR A 203 -13.72 16.21 5.19
C THR A 203 -12.75 15.13 5.63
N MET A 204 -12.81 13.96 5.01
CA MET A 204 -11.80 12.94 5.22
C MET A 204 -10.40 13.51 4.96
N ASP A 205 -9.50 13.37 5.95
CA ASP A 205 -8.09 13.73 5.86
C ASP A 205 -7.36 12.62 5.09
N ARG A 206 -7.03 12.89 3.82
CA ARG A 206 -6.33 11.95 2.95
C ARG A 206 -4.82 12.02 3.08
N SER A 207 -4.30 13.04 3.75
CA SER A 207 -2.89 13.18 4.06
C SER A 207 -2.62 12.63 5.44
N LEU A 208 -2.03 11.44 5.52
CA LEU A 208 -1.71 10.87 6.81
C LEU A 208 -0.43 11.51 7.36
N SER A 209 -0.38 11.75 8.67
CA SER A 209 0.88 12.05 9.37
C SER A 209 1.88 10.92 9.13
N GLU A 210 3.15 11.14 9.43
CA GLU A 210 4.20 10.15 9.20
C GLU A 210 3.92 8.84 9.94
N GLY A 211 3.58 8.92 11.23
CA GLY A 211 3.19 7.76 12.04
C GLY A 211 1.89 7.11 11.55
N ALA A 212 0.89 7.91 11.17
CA ALA A 212 -0.36 7.40 10.66
C ALA A 212 -0.18 6.70 9.29
N ALA A 213 0.62 7.26 8.38
CA ALA A 213 0.90 6.66 7.07
C ALA A 213 1.57 5.30 7.24
N ALA A 214 2.56 5.22 8.15
CA ALA A 214 3.26 3.98 8.45
C ALA A 214 2.31 2.94 9.05
N TYR A 215 1.46 3.34 10.00
CA TYR A 215 0.55 2.41 10.69
C TYR A 215 -0.63 1.97 9.82
N TYR A 216 -1.31 2.88 9.12
CA TYR A 216 -2.60 2.60 8.49
C TYR A 216 -2.52 1.80 7.20
N SER A 217 -1.32 1.61 6.64
CA SER A 217 -1.13 0.75 5.48
C SER A 217 -1.85 -0.59 5.65
N PRO A 218 -2.69 -0.99 4.66
CA PRO A 218 -3.38 -2.28 4.69
C PRO A 218 -2.41 -3.43 4.41
N TYR A 219 -1.20 -3.17 3.93
CA TYR A 219 -0.26 -4.20 3.50
C TYR A 219 0.64 -4.72 4.64
N LYS A 220 0.43 -4.25 5.87
CA LYS A 220 1.03 -4.78 7.09
C LYS A 220 0.12 -5.83 7.75
N LEU A 221 0.71 -6.79 8.45
CA LEU A 221 -0.06 -7.83 9.14
C LEU A 221 -0.72 -7.24 10.39
N LYS A 222 -2.05 -7.32 10.42
CA LYS A 222 -2.84 -6.94 11.62
C LYS A 222 -2.74 -8.07 12.64
N PRO A 223 -2.76 -7.76 13.95
CA PRO A 223 -2.82 -8.80 14.99
C PRO A 223 -4.00 -9.78 14.82
N SER A 224 -5.14 -9.33 14.27
CA SER A 224 -6.29 -10.19 13.96
C SER A 224 -5.98 -11.30 12.99
N MET A 225 -5.03 -11.03 12.11
CA MET A 225 -4.75 -11.85 10.95
C MET A 225 -3.58 -12.78 11.23
N GLU A 226 -3.03 -12.77 12.45
CA GLU A 226 -2.11 -13.82 12.87
C GLU A 226 -2.83 -15.18 12.88
N GLY A 227 -2.23 -16.18 12.24
CA GLY A 227 -2.86 -17.48 11.98
C GLY A 227 -3.92 -17.47 10.87
N ARG A 228 -4.20 -16.32 10.26
CA ARG A 228 -5.11 -16.13 9.12
C ARG A 228 -4.46 -15.26 8.04
N GLU A 229 -3.14 -15.40 7.88
CA GLU A 229 -2.33 -14.55 7.03
C GLU A 229 -2.78 -14.58 5.56
N ALA A 230 -3.37 -15.70 5.11
CA ALA A 230 -3.97 -15.86 3.78
C ALA A 230 -5.07 -14.83 3.48
N ALA A 231 -5.79 -14.36 4.50
CA ALA A 231 -6.84 -13.35 4.40
C ALA A 231 -6.32 -11.92 4.62
N SER A 232 -5.01 -11.74 4.77
CA SER A 232 -4.41 -10.43 4.97
C SER A 232 -4.40 -9.64 3.67
N THR A 233 -4.76 -8.36 3.74
CA THR A 233 -4.70 -7.42 2.62
C THR A 233 -3.28 -7.19 2.08
N SER A 234 -2.26 -7.60 2.84
CA SER A 234 -0.87 -7.71 2.35
C SER A 234 -0.74 -8.61 1.12
N CYS A 235 -1.60 -9.62 0.98
CA CYS A 235 -1.56 -10.59 -0.12
C CYS A 235 -2.43 -10.16 -1.32
N SER A 236 -2.73 -8.87 -1.48
CA SER A 236 -3.72 -8.39 -2.46
C SER A 236 -3.24 -8.56 -3.91
N PHE A 237 -3.75 -9.58 -4.61
CA PHE A 237 -3.43 -9.82 -6.02
C PHE A 237 -3.78 -8.63 -6.92
N GLY A 238 -4.94 -8.01 -6.66
CA GLY A 238 -5.44 -6.88 -7.44
C GLY A 238 -4.50 -5.67 -7.36
N MET A 239 -3.97 -5.39 -6.16
CA MET A 239 -3.06 -4.26 -5.98
C MET A 239 -1.65 -4.57 -6.52
N MET A 240 -1.19 -5.81 -6.43
CA MET A 240 0.04 -6.25 -7.09
C MET A 240 -0.07 -6.09 -8.62
N ALA A 241 -1.17 -6.55 -9.22
CA ALA A 241 -1.46 -6.35 -10.64
C ALA A 241 -1.55 -4.86 -11.01
N TYR A 242 -2.15 -4.04 -10.14
CA TYR A 242 -2.27 -2.60 -10.35
C TYR A 242 -0.91 -1.89 -10.41
N LEU A 243 0.06 -2.26 -9.56
CA LEU A 243 1.44 -1.74 -9.66
C LEU A 243 2.05 -2.03 -11.04
N SER A 244 1.80 -3.23 -11.60
CA SER A 244 2.30 -3.59 -12.93
C SER A 244 1.59 -2.79 -14.04
N GLN A 245 0.27 -2.60 -13.95
CA GLN A 245 -0.50 -1.76 -14.87
C GLN A 245 -0.05 -0.30 -14.85
N LEU A 246 0.36 0.21 -13.69
CA LEU A 246 0.92 1.56 -13.55
C LEU A 246 2.39 1.66 -14.00
N ARG A 247 3.02 0.55 -14.39
CA ARG A 247 4.47 0.47 -14.68
C ARG A 247 5.33 0.93 -13.50
N GLU A 248 4.85 0.65 -12.29
CA GLU A 248 5.54 0.97 -11.04
C GLU A 248 6.33 -0.21 -10.49
N THR A 249 6.22 -1.38 -11.12
CA THR A 249 7.00 -2.57 -10.80
C THR A 249 7.27 -3.35 -12.07
N MET A 250 8.48 -3.92 -12.16
CA MET A 250 8.83 -4.91 -13.18
C MET A 250 8.67 -6.35 -12.70
N SER A 251 7.99 -6.57 -11.57
CA SER A 251 7.76 -7.91 -11.01
C SER A 251 7.11 -8.87 -12.02
N PRO A 252 7.76 -10.02 -12.30
CA PRO A 252 7.18 -11.11 -13.06
C PRO A 252 5.84 -11.59 -12.49
N CYS A 253 5.75 -11.75 -11.16
CA CYS A 253 4.51 -12.17 -10.52
C CYS A 253 3.39 -11.14 -10.70
N ALA A 254 3.67 -9.85 -10.52
CA ALA A 254 2.67 -8.80 -10.71
C ALA A 254 2.14 -8.77 -12.14
N LYS A 255 3.03 -8.95 -13.13
CA LYS A 255 2.65 -9.00 -14.55
C LYS A 255 1.75 -10.20 -14.86
N ILE A 256 2.06 -11.40 -14.34
CA ILE A 256 1.18 -12.58 -14.48
C ILE A 256 -0.22 -12.32 -13.90
N LEU A 257 -0.31 -11.63 -12.76
CA LEU A 257 -1.60 -11.29 -12.15
C LEU A 257 -2.45 -10.35 -13.01
N THR A 258 -1.84 -9.60 -13.93
CA THR A 258 -2.57 -8.76 -14.90
C THR A 258 -3.18 -9.54 -16.07
N TYR A 259 -2.83 -10.83 -16.25
CA TYR A 259 -3.39 -11.63 -17.35
C TYR A 259 -4.92 -11.64 -17.28
N ARG A 260 -5.56 -11.44 -18.43
CA ARG A 260 -7.03 -11.43 -18.52
C ARG A 260 -7.51 -12.69 -19.24
N PRO A 261 -8.58 -13.33 -18.74
CA PRO A 261 -9.29 -14.30 -19.54
C PRO A 261 -9.90 -13.60 -20.75
N ASP A 262 -9.92 -14.31 -21.86
CA ASP A 262 -10.60 -13.94 -23.08
C ASP A 262 -12.09 -14.28 -22.93
N PRO A 263 -13.00 -13.31 -23.13
CA PRO A 263 -14.44 -13.54 -22.97
C PRO A 263 -14.99 -14.61 -23.92
N ARG A 264 -14.32 -14.89 -25.06
CA ARG A 264 -14.74 -15.92 -26.03
C ARG A 264 -14.58 -17.35 -25.52
N PHE A 265 -13.79 -17.55 -24.47
CA PHE A 265 -13.60 -18.85 -23.84
C PHE A 265 -14.21 -18.82 -22.43
N PRO A 266 -15.44 -19.30 -22.23
CA PRO A 266 -16.06 -19.39 -20.91
C PRO A 266 -15.31 -20.31 -19.95
N SER A 267 -14.64 -21.34 -20.50
CA SER A 267 -13.83 -22.29 -19.76
C SER A 267 -12.55 -22.68 -20.49
N ALA A 268 -11.60 -23.25 -19.74
CA ALA A 268 -10.37 -23.82 -20.29
C ALA A 268 -10.65 -24.99 -21.23
N SER A 269 -11.71 -25.77 -20.94
CA SER A 269 -12.13 -26.88 -21.78
C SER A 269 -12.58 -26.39 -23.16
N ASP A 270 -13.39 -25.33 -23.20
CA ASP A 270 -13.89 -24.75 -24.45
C ASP A 270 -12.74 -24.23 -25.32
N ALA A 271 -11.74 -23.60 -24.69
CA ALA A 271 -10.53 -23.16 -25.37
C ALA A 271 -9.71 -24.33 -25.94
N LEU A 272 -9.51 -25.40 -25.16
CA LEU A 272 -8.77 -26.57 -25.63
C LEU A 272 -9.52 -27.32 -26.75
N GLU A 273 -10.84 -27.39 -26.69
CA GLU A 273 -11.65 -27.95 -27.77
C GLU A 273 -11.54 -27.11 -29.04
N ALA A 274 -11.60 -25.78 -28.92
CA ALA A 274 -11.37 -24.87 -30.04
C ALA A 274 -9.98 -25.06 -30.66
N ALA A 275 -8.94 -25.22 -29.83
CA ALA A 275 -7.60 -25.54 -30.29
C ALA A 275 -7.55 -26.87 -31.05
N GLY A 276 -8.24 -27.91 -30.57
CA GLY A 276 -8.35 -29.20 -31.27
C GLY A 276 -9.03 -29.08 -32.63
N ARG A 277 -10.10 -28.26 -32.74
CA ARG A 277 -10.76 -28.00 -34.03
C ARG A 277 -9.82 -27.28 -35.01
N LEU A 278 -9.07 -26.29 -34.55
CA LEU A 278 -8.10 -25.56 -35.37
C LEU A 278 -7.01 -26.49 -35.93
N GLU A 279 -6.50 -27.44 -35.14
CA GLU A 279 -5.55 -28.44 -35.64
C GLU A 279 -6.16 -29.32 -36.73
N THR A 280 -7.41 -29.78 -36.55
CA THR A 280 -8.08 -30.58 -37.58
C THR A 280 -8.31 -29.81 -38.88
N GLN A 281 -8.30 -28.47 -38.82
CA GLN A 281 -8.42 -27.57 -39.97
C GLN A 281 -7.07 -27.18 -40.58
N GLY A 282 -5.94 -27.64 -40.01
CA GLY A 282 -4.59 -27.29 -40.47
C GLY A 282 -4.09 -25.94 -39.96
N GLU A 283 -4.75 -25.34 -38.96
CA GLU A 283 -4.38 -24.06 -38.36
C GLU A 283 -3.53 -24.23 -37.10
N ASP A 284 -2.42 -24.96 -37.22
CA ASP A 284 -1.55 -25.34 -36.09
C ASP A 284 -1.04 -24.14 -35.26
N ALA A 285 -0.73 -23.02 -35.92
CA ALA A 285 -0.27 -21.80 -35.26
C ALA A 285 -1.38 -21.16 -34.40
N ALA A 286 -2.62 -21.14 -34.88
CA ALA A 286 -3.75 -20.63 -34.13
C ALA A 286 -4.08 -21.56 -32.95
N ALA A 287 -4.03 -22.88 -33.17
CA ALA A 287 -4.22 -23.86 -32.12
C ALA A 287 -3.15 -23.76 -31.01
N ALA A 288 -1.89 -23.51 -31.37
CA ALA A 288 -0.81 -23.26 -30.42
C ALA A 288 -1.04 -21.97 -29.62
N ALA A 289 -1.51 -20.89 -30.25
CA ALA A 289 -1.84 -19.65 -29.57
C ALA A 289 -2.98 -19.81 -28.54
N VAL A 290 -4.01 -20.59 -28.87
CA VAL A 290 -5.11 -20.90 -27.93
C VAL A 290 -4.61 -21.73 -26.74
N ARG A 291 -3.73 -22.72 -26.97
CA ARG A 291 -3.12 -23.49 -25.86
C ARG A 291 -2.22 -22.63 -24.98
N GLN A 292 -1.45 -21.73 -25.59
CA GLN A 292 -0.62 -20.76 -24.86
C GLN A 292 -1.51 -19.86 -23.99
N TYR A 293 -2.66 -19.41 -24.50
CA TYR A 293 -3.65 -18.67 -23.72
C TYR A 293 -4.14 -19.47 -22.51
N VAL A 294 -4.56 -20.72 -22.70
CA VAL A 294 -5.01 -21.59 -21.58
C VAL A 294 -3.92 -21.71 -20.52
N GLU A 295 -2.65 -21.88 -20.92
CA GLU A 295 -1.54 -21.94 -19.99
C GLU A 295 -1.32 -20.61 -19.26
N THR A 296 -1.42 -19.45 -19.92
CA THR A 296 -1.31 -18.15 -19.23
C THR A 296 -2.40 -17.97 -18.18
N VAL A 297 -3.64 -18.36 -18.45
CA VAL A 297 -4.69 -18.28 -17.44
C VAL A 297 -4.47 -19.31 -16.32
N ARG A 298 -3.94 -20.51 -16.65
CA ARG A 298 -3.53 -21.49 -15.64
C ARG A 298 -2.46 -20.91 -14.71
N GLN A 299 -1.44 -20.26 -15.27
CA GLN A 299 -0.38 -19.60 -14.51
C GLN A 299 -0.94 -18.58 -13.53
N LYS A 300 -1.88 -17.71 -13.97
CA LYS A 300 -2.53 -16.74 -13.09
C LYS A 300 -3.30 -17.42 -11.96
N SER A 301 -4.13 -18.41 -12.27
CA SER A 301 -4.95 -19.11 -11.27
C SER A 301 -4.11 -19.85 -10.24
N VAL A 302 -3.08 -20.59 -10.70
CA VAL A 302 -2.13 -21.29 -9.82
C VAL A 302 -1.33 -20.30 -8.99
N LEU A 303 -0.95 -19.14 -9.56
CA LEU A 303 -0.25 -18.09 -8.83
C LEU A 303 -1.14 -17.49 -7.73
N MET A 304 -2.40 -17.16 -8.03
CA MET A 304 -3.33 -16.63 -7.02
C MET A 304 -3.52 -17.61 -5.87
N ASP A 305 -3.78 -18.89 -6.16
CA ASP A 305 -3.89 -19.94 -5.14
C ASP A 305 -2.59 -20.08 -4.34
N THR A 306 -1.44 -20.11 -5.02
CA THR A 306 -0.14 -20.25 -4.36
C THR A 306 0.16 -19.07 -3.45
N ILE A 307 -0.13 -17.83 -3.88
CA ILE A 307 0.07 -16.64 -3.04
C ILE A 307 -0.85 -16.70 -1.83
N ALA A 308 -2.15 -16.97 -2.02
CA ALA A 308 -3.14 -16.98 -0.94
C ALA A 308 -2.81 -18.02 0.11
N ASN A 309 -2.57 -19.26 -0.33
CA ASN A 309 -2.59 -20.43 0.53
C ASN A 309 -1.20 -20.90 0.95
N ARG A 310 -0.12 -20.36 0.37
CA ARG A 310 1.25 -20.80 0.68
C ARG A 310 2.22 -19.64 0.85
N TRP A 311 2.50 -18.89 -0.21
CA TRP A 311 3.61 -17.94 -0.20
C TRP A 311 3.39 -16.77 0.76
N CYS A 312 2.18 -16.22 0.84
CA CYS A 312 1.93 -15.11 1.75
C CYS A 312 1.94 -15.55 3.24
N PRO A 313 1.23 -16.63 3.64
CA PRO A 313 1.37 -17.18 4.99
C PRO A 313 2.81 -17.54 5.36
N ASP A 314 3.54 -18.21 4.47
CA ASP A 314 4.93 -18.60 4.70
C ASP A 314 5.86 -17.39 4.87
N THR A 315 5.61 -16.32 4.10
CA THR A 315 6.39 -15.08 4.20
C THR A 315 6.26 -14.48 5.60
N TRP A 316 5.03 -14.35 6.09
CA TRP A 316 4.78 -13.85 7.44
C TRP A 316 5.30 -14.80 8.54
N ALA A 317 5.12 -16.11 8.38
CA ALA A 317 5.63 -17.08 9.33
C ALA A 317 7.16 -16.99 9.46
N ARG A 318 7.88 -16.89 8.33
CA ARG A 318 9.35 -16.76 8.32
C ARG A 318 9.83 -15.42 8.85
N ALA A 319 9.16 -14.32 8.48
CA ALA A 319 9.50 -12.99 8.97
C ALA A 319 9.33 -12.88 10.50
N LYS A 320 8.32 -13.55 11.07
CA LYS A 320 8.13 -13.65 12.53
C LYS A 320 9.13 -14.57 13.22
N ALA A 321 9.52 -15.67 12.57
CA ALA A 321 10.48 -16.63 13.12
C ALA A 321 11.94 -16.16 13.06
N THR A 322 12.25 -15.21 12.18
CA THR A 322 13.62 -14.73 11.96
C THR A 322 13.84 -13.43 12.73
N ALA A 323 14.81 -13.44 13.66
CA ALA A 323 15.14 -12.27 14.45
C ALA A 323 15.53 -11.08 13.55
N GLY A 324 14.91 -9.93 13.78
CA GLY A 324 15.15 -8.71 12.99
C GLY A 324 14.55 -8.72 11.58
N ALA A 325 13.86 -9.78 11.15
CA ALA A 325 13.21 -9.85 9.84
C ALA A 325 11.76 -9.33 9.85
N SER A 326 11.28 -8.82 10.98
CA SER A 326 10.03 -8.09 11.09
C SER A 326 10.14 -7.12 12.26
N CYS A 327 9.26 -6.15 12.28
CA CYS A 327 9.24 -5.14 13.32
C CYS A 327 7.80 -4.73 13.66
N LYS A 328 7.64 -4.16 14.85
CA LYS A 328 6.36 -3.65 15.33
C LYS A 328 6.09 -2.28 14.72
N ALA A 329 4.93 -2.12 14.10
CA ALA A 329 4.44 -0.84 13.63
C ALA A 329 3.34 -0.36 14.60
N PRO A 330 3.70 0.32 15.71
CA PRO A 330 2.71 0.98 16.55
C PRO A 330 2.01 2.12 15.80
N ARG A 331 0.86 2.57 16.32
CA ARG A 331 0.08 3.66 15.69
C ARG A 331 0.84 4.98 15.55
N VAL A 332 1.84 5.19 16.39
CA VAL A 332 2.78 6.30 16.29
C VAL A 332 4.16 5.70 16.47
N MET A 333 5.00 5.81 15.44
CA MET A 333 6.34 5.26 15.40
C MET A 333 7.32 6.17 16.13
N ALA A 334 8.24 5.62 16.92
CA ALA A 334 9.19 6.41 17.71
C ALA A 334 10.06 7.37 16.86
N TRP A 335 10.43 6.97 15.64
CA TRP A 335 11.28 7.77 14.74
C TRP A 335 10.55 8.91 14.02
N THR A 336 9.21 8.91 14.00
CA THR A 336 8.44 9.94 13.31
C THR A 336 8.44 11.24 14.10
N GLU A 337 8.26 12.39 13.44
CA GLU A 337 8.13 13.67 14.15
C GLU A 337 6.99 13.66 15.18
N GLU A 338 5.88 12.97 14.88
CA GLU A 338 4.79 12.77 15.83
C GLU A 338 5.21 11.88 17.02
N GLY A 339 6.04 10.86 16.78
CA GLY A 339 6.58 9.98 17.83
C GLY A 339 7.61 10.64 18.72
N LYS A 340 8.57 11.37 18.12
CA LYS A 340 9.53 12.23 18.82
C LYS A 340 8.78 13.25 19.66
N ARG A 341 7.82 13.94 19.05
CA ARG A 341 6.96 14.91 19.74
C ARG A 341 6.12 14.25 20.83
N LEU A 342 5.64 13.02 20.69
CA LEU A 342 4.92 12.31 21.76
C LEU A 342 5.85 11.88 22.90
N ALA A 343 7.10 11.58 22.61
CA ALA A 343 8.13 11.32 23.62
C ALA A 343 8.50 12.62 24.36
N GLU A 344 8.65 13.73 23.63
CA GLU A 344 8.91 15.07 24.15
C GLU A 344 7.70 15.66 24.91
N LEU A 345 6.48 15.47 24.42
CA LEU A 345 5.22 15.90 25.08
C LEU A 345 4.95 15.14 26.38
N ARG A 346 5.55 13.96 26.57
CA ARG A 346 5.57 13.25 27.86
C ARG A 346 6.57 13.84 28.85
N ALA A 347 7.56 14.60 28.37
CA ALA A 347 8.50 15.37 29.18
C ALA A 347 8.02 16.80 29.44
N GLU A 348 7.28 17.41 28.50
CA GLU A 348 6.84 18.80 28.58
C GLU A 348 5.44 18.95 27.96
N GLN A 349 4.42 19.22 28.76
CA GLN A 349 3.11 19.60 28.22
C GLN A 349 3.21 20.99 27.54
N GLY A 350 3.03 21.07 26.20
CA GLY A 350 2.77 22.34 25.48
C GLY A 350 2.89 22.25 23.94
N GLY A 351 1.87 22.71 23.19
CA GLY A 351 1.71 22.61 21.71
C GLY A 351 2.69 23.43 20.86
N GLY A 352 2.69 23.45 19.51
CA GLY A 352 1.68 23.23 18.45
C GLY A 352 2.29 23.48 17.03
N ASP A 353 1.47 23.41 15.96
CA ASP A 353 1.67 23.98 14.58
C ASP A 353 2.55 23.21 13.54
N LYS A 354 2.46 23.22 12.18
CA LYS A 354 1.63 23.77 11.06
C LYS A 354 1.64 22.70 9.93
N GLY A 355 0.64 22.49 9.08
CA GLY A 355 0.32 23.30 7.89
C GLY A 355 0.22 22.41 6.63
N GLY A 356 -0.57 22.78 5.63
CA GLY A 356 -0.60 22.08 4.35
C GLY A 356 -1.66 22.57 3.37
N GLY A 357 -1.23 22.94 2.16
CA GLY A 357 -2.07 23.30 1.03
C GLY A 357 -1.90 22.35 -0.17
N ARG A 358 -3.00 22.30 -0.94
CA ARG A 358 -3.24 21.91 -2.35
C ARG A 358 -3.13 20.44 -2.81
N LYS A 359 -4.11 20.14 -3.69
CA LYS A 359 -4.57 18.84 -4.21
C LYS A 359 -3.87 18.47 -5.53
N GLY A 360 -3.75 17.17 -5.79
CA GLY A 360 -3.52 16.60 -7.12
C GLY A 360 -3.98 15.14 -7.20
N GLY A 361 -4.63 14.75 -8.30
CA GLY A 361 -4.92 13.35 -8.64
C GLY A 361 -3.77 12.75 -9.48
N ARG A 362 -3.72 11.41 -9.59
CA ARG A 362 -2.59 10.69 -10.21
C ARG A 362 -2.77 10.44 -11.71
N GLN A 363 -1.68 10.64 -12.45
CA GLN A 363 -1.42 10.10 -13.80
C GLN A 363 -0.18 9.17 -13.71
N PRO A 364 0.03 8.27 -14.68
CA PRO A 364 1.20 7.39 -14.73
C PRO A 364 2.53 8.17 -14.65
N ALA A 365 3.54 7.57 -14.03
CA ALA A 365 4.80 8.24 -13.67
C ALA A 365 5.61 8.73 -14.88
N ASP A 366 5.37 8.16 -16.06
CA ASP A 366 6.00 8.45 -17.34
C ASP A 366 5.16 9.37 -18.25
N GLY A 367 3.97 9.77 -17.81
CA GLY A 367 3.00 10.50 -18.65
C GLY A 367 2.41 9.65 -19.78
N LEU A 368 2.70 8.35 -19.83
CA LEU A 368 2.12 7.40 -20.78
C LEU A 368 0.76 6.91 -20.26
N GLY A 369 -0.02 6.24 -21.11
CA GLY A 369 -1.27 5.59 -20.68
C GLY A 369 -1.00 4.44 -19.69
N PHE A 370 -2.06 3.92 -19.06
CA PHE A 370 -1.97 2.68 -18.29
C PHE A 370 -1.37 1.55 -19.15
N GLY A 371 -0.49 0.75 -18.57
CA GLY A 371 0.04 -0.45 -19.20
C GLY A 371 -1.07 -1.47 -19.50
N GLY A 372 -1.00 -2.08 -20.68
CA GLY A 372 -1.89 -3.16 -21.06
C GLY A 372 -1.71 -4.41 -20.18
N PRO A 373 -2.68 -5.34 -20.19
CA PRO A 373 -2.53 -6.63 -19.52
C PRO A 373 -1.28 -7.37 -20.00
N GLY A 374 -0.70 -8.23 -19.17
CA GLY A 374 0.56 -8.89 -19.48
C GLY A 374 0.52 -9.84 -20.67
N ASN A 375 -0.67 -10.29 -21.04
CA ASN A 375 -0.94 -11.07 -22.24
C ASN A 375 -1.55 -10.22 -23.36
N ALA A 376 -1.39 -8.89 -23.36
CA ALA A 376 -2.01 -7.98 -24.34
C ALA A 376 -1.69 -8.35 -25.80
N GLU A 377 -0.44 -8.71 -26.10
CA GLU A 377 -0.06 -9.13 -27.45
C GLU A 377 -0.77 -10.44 -27.86
N LEU A 378 -0.85 -11.40 -26.94
CA LEU A 378 -1.55 -12.67 -27.17
C LEU A 378 -3.05 -12.45 -27.39
N LEU A 379 -3.67 -11.57 -26.59
CA LEU A 379 -5.06 -11.17 -26.76
C LEU A 379 -5.26 -10.46 -28.11
N SER A 380 -4.35 -9.55 -28.50
CA SER A 380 -4.45 -8.85 -29.79
C SER A 380 -4.31 -9.79 -31.00
N GLY A 381 -3.47 -10.82 -30.89
CA GLY A 381 -3.35 -11.87 -31.90
C GLY A 381 -4.59 -12.75 -32.00
N LEU A 382 -5.20 -13.09 -30.85
CA LEU A 382 -6.48 -13.82 -30.80
C LEU A 382 -7.64 -12.95 -31.30
N ASP A 383 -7.65 -11.65 -30.99
CA ASP A 383 -8.64 -10.67 -31.44
C ASP A 383 -8.62 -10.47 -32.95
N ALA A 384 -7.44 -10.39 -33.56
CA ALA A 384 -7.28 -10.33 -35.01
C ALA A 384 -7.78 -11.59 -35.72
N LEU A 385 -7.71 -12.75 -35.06
CA LEU A 385 -8.12 -14.04 -35.64
C LEU A 385 -9.62 -14.34 -35.45
N LEU A 386 -10.26 -13.81 -34.41
CA LEU A 386 -11.63 -14.21 -34.05
C LEU A 386 -12.53 -13.00 -33.75
N ALA A 387 -12.49 -11.98 -34.61
CA ALA A 387 -13.18 -10.68 -34.47
C ALA A 387 -14.73 -10.71 -34.56
N GLY A 388 -15.38 -11.78 -34.12
CA GLY A 388 -16.84 -11.89 -34.02
C GLY A 388 -17.25 -12.37 -32.64
N GLU A 389 -18.10 -11.57 -31.98
CA GLU A 389 -18.95 -11.89 -30.81
C GLU A 389 -18.47 -11.42 -29.41
N ASP A 390 -19.47 -11.23 -28.53
CA ASP A 390 -19.73 -10.07 -27.66
C ASP A 390 -19.30 -10.17 -26.18
N ALA A 391 -19.52 -9.05 -25.45
CA ALA A 391 -19.37 -8.75 -24.02
C ALA A 391 -20.23 -9.63 -23.04
N LEU A 392 -20.15 -9.64 -21.69
CA LEU A 392 -19.90 -8.63 -20.63
C LEU A 392 -19.94 -9.29 -19.19
N ALA A 393 -19.29 -8.65 -18.18
CA ALA A 393 -19.53 -8.61 -16.69
C ALA A 393 -19.42 -9.88 -15.78
N ALA A 394 -19.30 -9.85 -14.43
CA ALA A 394 -18.73 -8.96 -13.37
C ALA A 394 -19.13 -9.48 -11.95
N GLY A 395 -18.16 -9.79 -11.06
CA GLY A 395 -18.05 -9.27 -9.67
C GLY A 395 -18.74 -9.95 -8.47
N LEU A 396 -18.05 -9.98 -7.30
CA LEU A 396 -18.61 -10.14 -5.93
C LEU A 396 -17.61 -9.77 -4.78
N ARG A 397 -18.12 -9.60 -3.55
CA ARG A 397 -17.51 -8.92 -2.35
C ARG A 397 -17.62 -9.76 -1.06
N GLU A 398 -16.73 -9.57 -0.06
CA GLU A 398 -16.60 -10.38 1.19
C GLU A 398 -16.94 -9.66 2.53
N SER A 399 -16.96 -10.43 3.64
CA SER A 399 -17.38 -10.07 5.02
C SER A 399 -16.33 -10.44 6.11
N GLY A 400 -16.37 -9.79 7.29
CA GLY A 400 -15.29 -9.77 8.31
C GLY A 400 -15.54 -10.49 9.65
N GLY A 401 -14.46 -10.74 10.41
CA GLY A 401 -14.46 -11.42 11.73
C GLY A 401 -13.54 -10.81 12.80
N ARG A 402 -13.77 -11.19 14.07
CA ARG A 402 -13.20 -10.66 15.34
C ARG A 402 -11.72 -11.01 15.60
N ASN A 403 -11.10 -10.30 16.56
CA ASN A 403 -9.68 -9.98 16.66
C ASN A 403 -9.17 -10.02 18.13
N ASP A 404 -8.14 -10.82 18.43
CA ASP A 404 -7.59 -11.07 19.79
C ASP A 404 -6.06 -10.82 19.86
N GLY A 405 -5.58 -9.70 19.33
CA GLY A 405 -4.13 -9.49 19.13
C GLY A 405 -3.44 -8.43 20.01
N GLY A 406 -2.11 -8.54 20.12
CA GLY A 406 -1.24 -7.78 21.04
C GLY A 406 -1.31 -6.26 20.89
N SER A 407 -1.22 -5.57 22.05
CA SER A 407 -1.32 -4.12 22.14
C SER A 407 0.02 -3.44 22.40
N ASP A 408 0.17 -2.19 21.97
CA ASP A 408 1.26 -1.31 22.36
C ASP A 408 1.12 -0.91 23.84
N SER A 409 2.08 -0.15 24.35
CA SER A 409 2.07 0.41 25.70
C SER A 409 0.87 1.34 25.99
N ARG A 410 0.03 1.62 24.99
CA ARG A 410 -1.20 2.42 25.08
C ARG A 410 -2.47 1.57 24.90
N GLY A 411 -2.36 0.25 24.87
CA GLY A 411 -3.49 -0.65 24.67
C GLY A 411 -4.04 -0.66 23.23
N ARG A 412 -3.29 -0.14 22.24
CA ARG A 412 -3.71 -0.10 20.83
C ARG A 412 -3.07 -1.24 20.04
N PRO A 413 -3.77 -1.87 19.09
CA PRO A 413 -3.22 -2.99 18.32
C PRO A 413 -1.95 -2.56 17.56
N VAL A 414 -0.92 -3.41 17.58
CA VAL A 414 0.38 -3.18 16.92
C VAL A 414 0.43 -4.00 15.64
N LYS A 415 0.66 -3.40 14.48
CA LYS A 415 0.84 -4.20 13.25
C LYS A 415 2.25 -4.76 13.16
N VAL A 416 2.44 -5.81 12.37
CA VAL A 416 3.76 -6.33 12.02
C VAL A 416 4.10 -5.90 10.59
N ALA A 417 5.27 -5.29 10.40
CA ALA A 417 5.76 -4.88 9.08
C ALA A 417 6.94 -5.75 8.63
N LEU A 418 7.08 -5.86 7.31
CA LEU A 418 8.23 -6.51 6.66
C LEU A 418 9.33 -5.47 6.38
N ASN A 419 10.58 -5.88 6.49
CA ASN A 419 11.78 -5.11 6.16
C ASN A 419 12.65 -5.86 5.13
N ASP A 420 13.85 -5.37 4.81
CA ASP A 420 14.72 -6.01 3.81
C ASP A 420 15.09 -7.44 4.19
N ALA A 421 15.44 -7.65 5.46
CA ALA A 421 15.78 -8.96 5.99
C ALA A 421 14.62 -9.97 5.87
N SER A 422 13.36 -9.50 5.86
CA SER A 422 12.20 -10.37 5.61
C SER A 422 12.33 -11.17 4.32
N CYS A 423 12.70 -10.51 3.22
CA CYS A 423 12.69 -11.12 1.90
C CYS A 423 14.02 -11.84 1.59
N GLU A 424 15.13 -11.38 2.17
CA GLU A 424 16.44 -12.03 2.05
C GLU A 424 16.42 -13.44 2.66
N ALA A 425 15.75 -13.62 3.80
CA ALA A 425 15.66 -14.90 4.51
C ALA A 425 14.74 -15.93 3.85
N LEU A 426 14.03 -15.57 2.77
CA LEU A 426 13.12 -16.49 2.08
C LEU A 426 13.87 -17.39 1.11
N GLY A 427 13.64 -18.70 1.20
CA GLY A 427 14.04 -19.63 0.15
C GLY A 427 13.20 -19.44 -1.11
N ASP A 428 13.83 -19.52 -2.27
CA ASP A 428 13.16 -19.35 -3.56
C ASP A 428 12.35 -20.61 -3.92
N GLU A 429 11.03 -20.46 -3.97
CA GLU A 429 10.12 -21.39 -4.64
C GLU A 429 9.56 -20.65 -5.87
N THR A 430 9.59 -21.30 -7.04
CA THR A 430 9.19 -20.70 -8.32
C THR A 430 7.79 -21.12 -8.70
N LEU A 431 7.05 -20.27 -9.43
CA LEU A 431 5.73 -20.64 -9.96
C LEU A 431 5.84 -21.85 -10.91
N ALA A 432 6.91 -21.94 -11.71
CA ALA A 432 7.20 -23.11 -12.54
C ALA A 432 7.24 -24.43 -11.73
N SER A 433 7.78 -24.41 -10.51
CA SER A 433 7.77 -25.61 -9.66
C SER A 433 6.38 -25.99 -9.18
N ARG A 434 5.51 -24.99 -8.92
CA ARG A 434 4.11 -25.20 -8.52
C ARG A 434 3.29 -25.75 -9.68
N LEU A 435 3.51 -25.23 -10.89
CA LEU A 435 2.79 -25.62 -12.09
C LEU A 435 2.98 -27.10 -12.46
N ARG A 436 4.13 -27.69 -12.10
CA ARG A 436 4.40 -29.14 -12.28
C ARG A 436 3.61 -30.04 -11.33
N GLY A 437 3.19 -29.52 -10.17
CA GLY A 437 2.40 -30.25 -9.17
C GLY A 437 0.97 -29.71 -9.01
N GLY A 438 0.58 -28.76 -9.86
CA GLY A 438 -0.73 -28.13 -9.89
C GLY A 438 -1.65 -28.84 -10.90
N PRO A 439 -2.93 -28.46 -10.93
CA PRO A 439 -3.88 -29.05 -11.89
C PRO A 439 -3.44 -28.76 -13.33
N ASP A 440 -3.53 -29.76 -14.21
CA ASP A 440 -3.10 -29.66 -15.62
C ASP A 440 -3.95 -28.68 -16.44
N ALA A 441 -5.13 -28.32 -15.94
CA ALA A 441 -6.01 -27.30 -16.51
C ALA A 441 -6.41 -26.28 -15.42
N PRO A 442 -6.68 -25.01 -15.80
CA PRO A 442 -7.33 -24.05 -14.91
C PRO A 442 -8.67 -24.61 -14.39
N PRO A 443 -9.19 -24.09 -13.26
CA PRO A 443 -10.57 -24.36 -12.85
C PRO A 443 -11.52 -24.17 -14.04
N SER A 444 -12.55 -25.01 -14.15
CA SER A 444 -13.47 -25.09 -15.30
C SER A 444 -14.31 -23.83 -15.56
N TYR A 445 -14.06 -22.74 -14.84
CA TYR A 445 -14.74 -21.47 -14.98
C TYR A 445 -13.71 -20.33 -15.05
N PHE A 446 -13.69 -19.60 -16.16
CA PHE A 446 -12.99 -18.31 -16.29
C PHE A 446 -13.90 -17.13 -15.93
N ARG A 447 -14.86 -17.31 -15.01
CA ARG A 447 -15.84 -16.27 -14.72
C ARG A 447 -15.21 -15.12 -13.91
N ASN A 448 -15.32 -13.91 -14.47
CA ASN A 448 -15.00 -12.63 -13.84
C ASN A 448 -15.86 -12.31 -12.62
#